data_AF-A0A066UW87-F1
#
_entry.id   AF-A0A066UW87-F1
#
_cell.length_a   1.000
_cell.length_b   1.000
_cell.length_c   1.000
_cell.angle_alpha   90.00
_cell.angle_beta   90.00
_cell.angle_gamma   90.00
#
_symmetry.space_group_name_H-M   'P 1'
#
loop_
_entity.id
_entity.type
_entity.pdbx_description
1 polymer ?
#
loop_
_entity_poly.entity_id
_entity_poly.type
_entity_poly.pdbx_seq_one_letter_code
_entity_poly.pdbx_strand_id
1 'polypeptide(L)'
;MKLSYLSLITAAVLATPALAADTDMASQFNLDPAKAPAQNFDLSKWKINLPELTTEGPRKGKTLEITKSELANVETPYVHPEWFYTDKETGAMVFVAPNTAPTTPNSKNTRSELRAMLGDDYAAPDNNFVVSSHSNAKDYVSIGGQMTATLSVDQVSTSGNYKKTGAFSVVIGQIHGSDNEPLKIVYRKLPEHEHGSLTWNYELNPPKELKNAKDENGKKLRKDIRHDVFGKYNLKKGSADPVDGIKLGEVFSYDVDIKDTIMHLTFTKNPNSDSPVVKTYEVDLAAGKYQGHDVDLGYGQDWMYFKAGAYNQCNTKKSSSACEWRGMDAGDYTKASFYQLVLNQ
;
A
#
# COMPACT_ATOMS: atom_id res chain seq x y z
N MET A 1 -1.79 26.25 71.74
CA MET A 1 -0.67 25.58 71.05
C MET A 1 -0.73 24.09 71.33
N LYS A 2 -1.34 23.30 70.43
CA LYS A 2 -1.28 21.83 70.43
C LYS A 2 -1.30 21.40 68.96
N LEU A 3 -0.09 21.17 68.42
CA LEU A 3 0.10 20.43 67.17
C LEU A 3 -0.03 18.94 67.52
N SER A 4 -0.78 18.18 66.73
CA SER A 4 -0.60 16.74 66.62
C SER A 4 -1.01 16.30 65.22
N TYR A 5 -0.11 15.52 64.63
CA TYR A 5 0.11 15.29 63.21
C TYR A 5 -0.96 14.41 62.55
N LEU A 6 -1.39 14.80 61.35
CA LEU A 6 -2.16 13.97 60.43
C LEU A 6 -1.18 13.02 59.72
N SER A 7 -1.31 11.70 59.93
CA SER A 7 -0.59 10.69 59.16
C SER A 7 -1.18 10.60 57.75
N LEU A 8 -0.41 11.03 56.74
CA LEU A 8 -0.68 10.70 55.34
C LEU A 8 -0.31 9.24 55.09
N ILE A 9 -1.30 8.42 54.72
CA ILE A 9 -1.09 7.11 54.11
C ILE A 9 -0.89 7.35 52.61
N THR A 10 0.37 7.30 52.15
CA THR A 10 0.70 7.24 50.73
C THR A 10 0.43 5.83 50.21
N ALA A 11 -0.68 5.66 49.48
CA ALA A 11 -0.89 4.47 48.67
C ALA A 11 0.08 4.50 47.48
N ALA A 12 1.12 3.68 47.53
CA ALA A 12 1.99 3.45 46.40
C ALA A 12 1.24 2.60 45.36
N VAL A 13 0.78 3.24 44.28
CA VAL A 13 0.31 2.54 43.09
C VAL A 13 1.56 1.93 42.44
N LEU A 14 1.75 0.62 42.63
CA LEU A 14 2.70 -0.16 41.86
C LEU A 14 2.19 -0.19 40.41
N ALA A 15 2.72 0.70 39.58
CA ALA A 15 2.61 0.56 38.14
C ALA A 15 3.34 -0.73 37.75
N THR A 16 2.58 -1.79 37.47
CA THR A 16 3.11 -2.95 36.75
C THR A 16 3.58 -2.46 35.39
N PRO A 17 4.83 -2.65 34.98
CA PRO A 17 5.22 -2.39 33.60
C PRO A 17 4.39 -3.33 32.75
N ALA A 18 3.59 -2.76 31.83
CA ALA A 18 3.09 -3.53 30.71
C ALA A 18 4.32 -4.14 30.04
N LEU A 19 4.41 -5.46 30.01
CA LEU A 19 5.41 -6.18 29.24
C LEU A 19 5.23 -5.72 27.78
N ALA A 20 6.09 -4.80 27.35
CA ALA A 20 6.33 -4.58 25.94
C ALA A 20 6.81 -5.94 25.41
N ALA A 21 6.00 -6.58 24.58
CA ALA A 21 6.50 -7.61 23.69
C ALA A 21 7.39 -6.90 22.67
N ASP A 22 8.62 -6.55 23.07
CA ASP A 22 9.73 -6.36 22.16
C ASP A 22 10.11 -7.76 21.65
N THR A 23 9.21 -8.34 20.85
CA THR A 23 9.60 -9.40 19.93
C THR A 23 10.54 -8.73 18.94
N ASP A 24 11.81 -9.15 18.96
CA ASP A 24 12.80 -8.81 17.95
C ASP A 24 12.21 -9.13 16.56
N MET A 25 11.66 -8.10 15.91
CA MET A 25 10.98 -8.21 14.61
C MET A 25 11.94 -8.77 13.56
N ALA A 26 13.24 -8.48 13.69
CA ALA A 26 14.25 -9.01 12.79
C ALA A 26 14.33 -10.54 12.92
N SER A 27 14.44 -11.06 14.15
CA SER A 27 14.41 -12.50 14.40
C SER A 27 13.10 -13.14 13.97
N GLN A 28 11.96 -12.50 14.26
CA GLN A 28 10.63 -13.03 13.95
C GLN A 28 10.42 -13.28 12.45
N PHE A 29 10.92 -12.38 11.61
CA PHE A 29 10.76 -12.45 10.15
C PHE A 29 12.04 -12.92 9.45
N ASN A 30 13.06 -13.36 10.20
CA ASN A 30 14.37 -13.79 9.68
C ASN A 30 15.03 -12.73 8.78
N LEU A 31 14.99 -11.48 9.23
CA LEU A 31 15.61 -10.32 8.57
C LEU A 31 16.93 -9.97 9.24
N ASP A 32 17.87 -9.43 8.46
CA ASP A 32 19.14 -8.92 8.96
C ASP A 32 19.20 -7.39 8.80
N PRO A 33 19.17 -6.61 9.90
CA PRO A 33 19.21 -5.14 9.83
C PRO A 33 20.49 -4.55 9.23
N ALA A 34 21.57 -5.33 9.11
CA ALA A 34 22.81 -4.91 8.47
C ALA A 34 22.81 -5.14 6.95
N LYS A 35 21.82 -5.85 6.41
CA LYS A 35 21.72 -6.20 4.99
C LYS A 35 20.81 -5.26 4.21
N ALA A 36 21.11 -5.08 2.93
CA ALA A 36 20.27 -4.30 2.02
C ALA A 36 18.96 -5.03 1.69
N PRO A 37 17.92 -4.34 1.16
CA PRO A 37 16.63 -4.95 0.87
C PRO A 37 16.71 -6.22 0.00
N ALA A 38 17.51 -6.20 -1.08
CA ALA A 38 17.68 -7.35 -1.98
C ALA A 38 18.31 -8.58 -1.31
N GLN A 39 18.97 -8.41 -0.18
CA GLN A 39 19.61 -9.50 0.56
C GLN A 39 18.70 -10.11 1.65
N ASN A 40 17.62 -9.40 2.02
CA ASN A 40 16.57 -9.87 2.93
C ASN A 40 15.31 -10.34 2.19
N PHE A 41 15.07 -9.83 0.97
CA PHE A 41 13.86 -10.09 0.18
C PHE A 41 14.21 -10.55 -1.24
N ASP A 42 13.42 -11.46 -1.80
CA ASP A 42 13.52 -11.79 -3.22
C ASP A 42 12.96 -10.64 -4.08
N LEU A 43 13.88 -9.84 -4.62
CA LEU A 43 13.56 -8.73 -5.52
C LEU A 43 13.74 -9.08 -7.01
N SER A 44 13.97 -10.35 -7.33
CA SER A 44 14.26 -10.82 -8.71
C SER A 44 13.13 -10.60 -9.70
N LYS A 45 11.90 -10.42 -9.22
CA LYS A 45 10.69 -10.16 -10.01
C LYS A 45 10.16 -8.74 -9.85
N TRP A 46 11.00 -7.78 -9.48
CA TRP A 46 10.53 -6.43 -9.18
C TRP A 46 11.43 -5.36 -9.80
N LYS A 47 10.82 -4.32 -10.38
CA LYS A 47 11.46 -3.00 -10.49
C LYS A 47 10.92 -2.07 -9.41
N ILE A 48 11.58 -0.95 -9.16
CA ILE A 48 11.06 0.10 -8.27
C ILE A 48 11.05 1.47 -8.97
N ASN A 49 10.00 2.26 -8.73
CA ASN A 49 10.00 3.69 -9.04
C ASN A 49 10.12 4.50 -7.75
N LEU A 50 11.02 5.49 -7.75
CA LEU A 50 11.33 6.33 -6.61
C LEU A 50 10.89 7.79 -6.83
N PRO A 51 10.63 8.57 -5.77
CA PRO A 51 10.14 9.94 -5.87
C PRO A 51 11.25 10.94 -6.20
N GLU A 52 12.06 10.64 -7.23
CA GLU A 52 13.20 11.45 -7.68
C GLU A 52 13.27 11.45 -9.22
N LEU A 53 14.00 12.39 -9.82
CA LEU A 53 14.30 12.36 -11.26
C LEU A 53 15.60 11.61 -11.52
N THR A 54 15.61 10.78 -12.56
CA THR A 54 16.86 10.36 -13.18
C THR A 54 17.61 11.58 -13.72
N THR A 55 18.87 11.75 -13.33
CA THR A 55 19.70 12.91 -13.66
C THR A 55 20.53 12.73 -14.94
N GLU A 56 20.73 11.49 -15.37
CA GLU A 56 21.60 11.11 -16.49
C GLU A 56 21.04 9.96 -17.35
N GLY A 57 21.74 9.65 -18.44
CA GLY A 57 21.38 8.56 -19.35
C GLY A 57 20.07 8.78 -20.13
N PRO A 58 19.57 7.73 -20.82
CA PRO A 58 18.41 7.81 -21.71
C PRO A 58 17.10 8.22 -21.02
N ARG A 59 17.02 8.02 -19.70
CA ARG A 59 15.84 8.33 -18.89
C ARG A 59 15.91 9.68 -18.17
N LYS A 60 16.93 10.50 -18.45
CA LYS A 60 17.09 11.83 -17.83
C LYS A 60 15.79 12.64 -17.83
N GLY A 61 15.42 13.17 -16.66
CA GLY A 61 14.19 13.95 -16.46
C GLY A 61 12.91 13.12 -16.34
N LYS A 62 13.01 11.78 -16.30
CA LYS A 62 11.91 10.89 -15.90
C LYS A 62 12.05 10.51 -14.43
N THR A 63 10.96 10.02 -13.83
CA THR A 63 10.99 9.40 -12.50
C THR A 63 12.06 8.31 -12.44
N LEU A 64 12.87 8.34 -11.39
CA LEU A 64 13.92 7.36 -11.14
C LEU A 64 13.30 5.97 -11.08
N GLU A 65 13.93 5.08 -11.82
CA GLU A 65 13.53 3.69 -11.93
C GLU A 65 14.79 2.86 -11.80
N ILE A 66 14.76 1.92 -10.85
CA ILE A 66 15.78 0.90 -10.72
C ILE A 66 15.20 -0.36 -11.34
N THR A 67 15.89 -0.89 -12.33
CA THR A 67 15.43 -2.02 -13.12
C THR A 67 15.43 -3.30 -12.30
N LYS A 68 14.78 -4.35 -12.82
CA LYS A 68 14.71 -5.67 -12.17
C LYS A 68 16.10 -6.25 -11.87
N SER A 69 17.02 -6.18 -12.82
CA SER A 69 18.38 -6.70 -12.65
C SER A 69 19.20 -5.90 -11.64
N GLU A 70 19.08 -4.57 -11.62
CA GLU A 70 19.76 -3.71 -10.65
C GLU A 70 19.19 -3.91 -9.23
N LEU A 71 17.86 -4.01 -9.10
CA LEU A 71 17.20 -4.15 -7.81
C LEU A 71 17.44 -5.54 -7.19
N ALA A 72 17.57 -6.59 -8.00
CA ALA A 72 17.81 -7.96 -7.56
C ALA A 72 19.28 -8.28 -7.23
N ASN A 73 20.21 -7.37 -7.50
CA ASN A 73 21.62 -7.61 -7.29
C ASN A 73 21.95 -7.67 -5.78
N VAL A 74 22.46 -8.80 -5.31
CA VAL A 74 22.83 -9.00 -3.89
C VAL A 74 24.28 -8.69 -3.57
N GLU A 75 25.14 -8.61 -4.59
CA GLU A 75 26.59 -8.35 -4.46
C GLU A 75 26.88 -6.84 -4.38
N THR A 76 26.20 -6.07 -5.23
CA THR A 76 26.19 -4.60 -5.18
C THR A 76 24.75 -4.11 -5.04
N PRO A 77 24.13 -4.31 -3.86
CA PRO A 77 22.71 -4.09 -3.70
C PRO A 77 22.34 -2.61 -3.73
N TYR A 78 21.21 -2.32 -4.38
CA TYR A 78 20.67 -0.99 -4.43
C TYR A 78 20.04 -0.59 -3.08
N VAL A 79 20.39 0.61 -2.61
CA VAL A 79 19.78 1.27 -1.45
C VAL A 79 19.65 2.75 -1.76
N HIS A 80 18.49 3.34 -1.48
CA HIS A 80 18.31 4.78 -1.45
C HIS A 80 18.17 5.27 0.00
N PRO A 81 19.01 6.21 0.47
CA PRO A 81 19.05 6.59 1.90
C PRO A 81 17.74 7.19 2.41
N GLU A 82 16.93 7.78 1.53
CA GLU A 82 15.69 8.46 1.92
C GLU A 82 14.41 7.72 1.51
N TRP A 83 14.43 6.93 0.42
CA TRP A 83 13.20 6.51 -0.28
C TRP A 83 13.00 4.99 -0.28
N PHE A 84 14.08 4.22 -0.17
CA PHE A 84 14.06 2.77 -0.23
C PHE A 84 15.29 2.17 0.46
N TYR A 85 15.12 1.67 1.69
CA TYR A 85 16.23 1.21 2.51
C TYR A 85 15.81 0.11 3.49
N THR A 86 16.79 -0.52 4.12
CA THR A 86 16.56 -1.43 5.25
C THR A 86 16.49 -0.64 6.55
N ASP A 87 15.45 -0.88 7.33
CA ASP A 87 15.36 -0.38 8.71
C ASP A 87 16.44 -1.02 9.59
N LYS A 88 17.22 -0.19 10.29
CA LYS A 88 18.43 -0.65 11.01
C LYS A 88 18.14 -1.36 12.33
N GLU A 89 16.90 -1.35 12.80
CA GLU A 89 16.49 -2.05 14.02
C GLU A 89 15.81 -3.36 13.67
N THR A 90 14.91 -3.33 12.69
CA THR A 90 14.02 -4.46 12.38
C THR A 90 14.39 -5.26 11.14
N GLY A 91 15.26 -4.73 10.27
CA GLY A 91 15.59 -5.36 8.98
C GLY A 91 14.49 -5.21 7.92
N ALA A 92 13.40 -4.50 8.21
CA ALA A 92 12.29 -4.29 7.30
C ALA A 92 12.71 -3.51 6.04
N MET A 93 12.11 -3.85 4.91
CA MET A 93 12.25 -3.08 3.66
C MET A 93 11.31 -1.87 3.70
N VAL A 94 11.89 -0.68 3.78
CA VAL A 94 11.18 0.59 3.98
C VAL A 94 10.95 1.31 2.66
N PHE A 95 9.72 1.79 2.46
CA PHE A 95 9.32 2.65 1.35
C PHE A 95 8.86 4.01 1.86
N VAL A 96 9.39 5.10 1.30
CA VAL A 96 9.02 6.47 1.69
C VAL A 96 8.65 7.30 0.46
N ALA A 97 7.55 8.05 0.54
CA ALA A 97 7.11 8.94 -0.53
C ALA A 97 6.58 10.29 0.00
N PRO A 98 7.21 11.43 -0.36
CA PRO A 98 6.77 12.77 0.08
C PRO A 98 5.51 13.22 -0.65
N ASN A 99 4.74 14.18 -0.12
CA ASN A 99 3.53 14.68 -0.78
C ASN A 99 3.79 15.35 -2.14
N THR A 100 5.00 15.88 -2.34
CA THR A 100 5.46 16.48 -3.60
C THR A 100 6.83 15.95 -4.00
N ALA A 101 6.88 15.39 -5.20
CA ALA A 101 8.07 14.88 -5.87
C ALA A 101 7.71 14.58 -7.34
N PRO A 102 8.66 14.24 -8.19
CA PRO A 102 8.38 13.72 -9.53
C PRO A 102 7.39 12.55 -9.51
N THR A 103 6.51 12.49 -10.52
CA THR A 103 5.50 11.44 -10.66
C THR A 103 5.58 10.79 -12.03
N THR A 104 5.15 9.54 -12.13
CA THR A 104 5.05 8.85 -13.42
C THR A 104 3.95 9.47 -14.29
N PRO A 105 4.00 9.27 -15.62
CA PRO A 105 2.91 9.64 -16.51
C PRO A 105 1.55 9.14 -15.99
N ASN A 106 0.49 9.89 -16.26
CA ASN A 106 -0.89 9.62 -15.85
C ASN A 106 -1.15 9.59 -14.34
N SER A 107 -0.13 9.80 -13.50
CA SER A 107 -0.28 9.97 -12.07
C SER A 107 -0.05 11.41 -11.63
N LYS A 108 -0.67 11.78 -10.52
CA LYS A 108 -0.44 13.05 -9.81
C LYS A 108 0.19 12.84 -8.43
N ASN A 109 0.51 11.59 -8.12
CA ASN A 109 0.85 11.07 -6.82
C ASN A 109 2.26 10.49 -6.89
N THR A 110 3.05 10.75 -5.86
CA THR A 110 4.43 10.28 -5.69
C THR A 110 4.43 8.83 -5.22
N ARG A 111 5.54 8.13 -5.41
CA ARG A 111 5.68 6.75 -4.97
C ARG A 111 7.13 6.37 -4.72
N SER A 112 7.31 5.51 -3.72
CA SER A 112 8.41 4.54 -3.67
C SER A 112 7.73 3.18 -3.71
N GLU A 113 7.69 2.56 -4.88
CA GLU A 113 6.78 1.44 -5.12
C GLU A 113 7.31 0.46 -6.16
N LEU A 114 7.21 -0.82 -5.82
CA LEU A 114 7.57 -1.94 -6.65
C LEU A 114 6.50 -2.21 -7.73
N ARG A 115 6.95 -2.67 -8.89
CA ARG A 115 6.11 -3.24 -9.95
C ARG A 115 6.64 -4.61 -10.32
N ALA A 116 5.78 -5.63 -10.30
CA ALA A 116 6.16 -7.00 -10.64
C ALA A 116 6.63 -7.06 -12.09
N MET A 117 7.77 -7.69 -12.33
CA MET A 117 8.45 -7.81 -13.62
C MET A 117 8.81 -9.29 -13.86
N LEU A 118 7.92 -10.05 -14.51
CA LEU A 118 8.19 -11.47 -14.84
C LEU A 118 9.07 -11.62 -16.10
N GLY A 119 9.07 -10.59 -16.95
CA GLY A 119 9.89 -10.43 -18.15
C GLY A 119 10.51 -9.03 -18.18
N ASP A 120 10.89 -8.54 -19.36
CA ASP A 120 11.58 -7.25 -19.51
C ASP A 120 10.74 -6.19 -20.24
N ASP A 121 9.84 -6.59 -21.15
CA ASP A 121 8.92 -5.67 -21.84
C ASP A 121 7.62 -5.47 -21.04
N TYR A 122 7.32 -4.23 -20.68
CA TYR A 122 6.24 -3.85 -19.76
C TYR A 122 4.85 -4.35 -20.16
N ALA A 123 4.52 -4.37 -21.45
CA ALA A 123 3.21 -4.77 -21.92
C ALA A 123 3.18 -6.20 -22.50
N ALA A 124 4.33 -6.87 -22.55
CA ALA A 124 4.42 -8.17 -23.19
C ALA A 124 3.74 -9.28 -22.35
N PRO A 125 3.17 -10.30 -23.01
CA PRO A 125 2.58 -11.45 -22.32
C PRO A 125 3.55 -12.20 -21.42
N ASP A 126 4.85 -12.20 -21.73
CA ASP A 126 5.90 -12.86 -20.95
C ASP A 126 6.25 -12.15 -19.63
N ASN A 127 5.61 -11.01 -19.35
CA ASN A 127 5.91 -10.16 -18.20
C ASN A 127 4.73 -9.90 -17.27
N ASN A 128 3.52 -10.26 -17.71
CA ASN A 128 2.27 -9.95 -17.01
C ASN A 128 1.45 -11.22 -16.82
N PHE A 129 0.48 -11.17 -15.90
CA PHE A 129 -0.46 -12.26 -15.72
C PHE A 129 -1.84 -11.89 -16.25
N VAL A 130 -2.65 -12.91 -16.47
CA VAL A 130 -4.07 -12.78 -16.81
C VAL A 130 -4.89 -13.73 -15.94
N VAL A 131 -6.21 -13.57 -15.90
CA VAL A 131 -7.09 -14.60 -15.31
C VAL A 131 -7.38 -15.72 -16.31
N SER A 132 -7.86 -16.87 -15.82
CA SER A 132 -8.08 -18.07 -16.64
C SER A 132 -9.10 -17.88 -17.77
N SER A 133 -10.01 -16.91 -17.66
CA SER A 133 -10.98 -16.58 -18.71
C SER A 133 -10.39 -15.84 -19.91
N HIS A 134 -9.16 -15.36 -19.84
CA HIS A 134 -8.57 -14.60 -20.93
C HIS A 134 -8.44 -15.49 -22.18
N SER A 135 -8.92 -15.01 -23.33
CA SER A 135 -8.95 -15.74 -24.59
C SER A 135 -7.58 -16.31 -25.05
N ASN A 136 -6.49 -15.65 -24.66
CA ASN A 136 -5.11 -16.02 -24.98
C ASN A 136 -4.30 -16.35 -23.71
N ALA A 137 -4.94 -16.87 -22.65
CA ALA A 137 -4.28 -17.08 -21.36
C ALA A 137 -2.98 -17.89 -21.45
N LYS A 138 -2.93 -18.88 -22.36
CA LYS A 138 -1.75 -19.71 -22.63
C LYS A 138 -0.51 -18.95 -23.15
N ASP A 139 -0.70 -17.73 -23.67
CA ASP A 139 0.38 -16.94 -24.25
C ASP A 139 1.06 -16.04 -23.19
N TYR A 140 0.46 -15.92 -22.00
CA TYR A 140 1.01 -15.16 -20.88
C TYR A 140 1.87 -16.05 -19.98
N VAL A 141 2.89 -15.45 -19.36
CA VAL A 141 3.82 -16.17 -18.47
C VAL A 141 3.14 -16.72 -17.22
N SER A 142 2.04 -16.09 -16.78
CA SER A 142 1.30 -16.50 -15.59
C SER A 142 -0.20 -16.39 -15.80
N ILE A 143 -0.94 -17.39 -15.30
CA ILE A 143 -2.39 -17.35 -15.16
C ILE A 143 -2.66 -17.25 -13.66
N GLY A 144 -3.13 -16.09 -13.22
CA GLY A 144 -3.24 -15.75 -11.81
C GLY A 144 -1.89 -15.46 -11.14
N GLY A 145 -1.85 -15.67 -9.82
CA GLY A 145 -0.69 -15.37 -9.00
C GLY A 145 -1.07 -14.97 -7.57
N GLN A 146 -0.11 -15.04 -6.66
CA GLN A 146 -0.31 -14.68 -5.26
C GLN A 146 0.74 -13.68 -4.78
N MET A 147 0.30 -12.59 -4.15
CA MET A 147 1.15 -11.62 -3.46
C MET A 147 0.76 -11.53 -1.99
N THR A 148 1.69 -11.92 -1.12
CA THR A 148 1.52 -11.87 0.34
C THR A 148 2.46 -10.81 0.92
N ALA A 149 1.96 -9.98 1.83
CA ALA A 149 2.80 -9.04 2.56
C ALA A 149 2.44 -8.96 4.05
N THR A 150 3.46 -8.83 4.89
CA THR A 150 3.33 -8.45 6.30
C THR A 150 4.09 -7.15 6.49
N LEU A 151 3.42 -6.11 7.00
CA LEU A 151 3.95 -4.75 7.04
C LEU A 151 3.38 -3.93 8.20
N SER A 152 3.97 -2.76 8.41
CA SER A 152 3.37 -1.64 9.13
C SER A 152 3.27 -0.41 8.21
N VAL A 153 2.31 0.47 8.51
CA VAL A 153 2.34 1.84 8.00
C VAL A 153 2.83 2.74 9.12
N ASP A 154 3.96 3.39 8.92
CA ASP A 154 4.65 4.14 9.98
C ASP A 154 4.30 5.63 9.93
N GLN A 155 3.95 6.13 8.74
CA GLN A 155 3.52 7.50 8.53
C GLN A 155 2.51 7.61 7.38
N VAL A 156 1.53 8.50 7.54
CA VAL A 156 0.79 9.12 6.44
C VAL A 156 0.84 10.64 6.59
N SER A 157 0.55 11.36 5.50
CA SER A 157 0.51 12.82 5.54
C SER A 157 -0.42 13.32 6.65
N THR A 158 -0.03 14.37 7.36
CA THR A 158 -0.84 15.01 8.41
C THR A 158 -1.62 16.24 7.90
N SER A 159 -1.41 16.64 6.64
CA SER A 159 -2.14 17.71 5.96
C SER A 159 -3.05 17.16 4.86
N GLY A 160 -4.09 17.92 4.52
CA GLY A 160 -4.99 17.60 3.40
C GLY A 160 -6.46 17.91 3.64
N ASN A 161 -7.24 17.76 2.57
CA ASN A 161 -8.68 17.99 2.60
C ASN A 161 -9.43 16.73 3.06
N TYR A 162 -10.01 16.78 4.25
CA TYR A 162 -10.82 15.70 4.84
C TYR A 162 -11.97 15.17 3.96
N LYS A 163 -12.46 15.95 2.99
CA LYS A 163 -13.49 15.50 2.04
C LYS A 163 -12.94 14.59 0.94
N LYS A 164 -11.62 14.42 0.84
CA LYS A 164 -10.92 13.68 -0.20
C LYS A 164 -10.28 12.46 0.44
N THR A 165 -10.70 11.27 0.04
CA THR A 165 -10.20 10.01 0.59
C THR A 165 -8.72 9.75 0.28
N GLY A 166 -8.17 10.45 -0.73
CA GLY A 166 -6.73 10.47 -0.99
C GLY A 166 -5.92 11.31 0.00
N ALA A 167 -6.56 12.16 0.83
CA ALA A 167 -5.86 12.85 1.90
C ALA A 167 -5.63 11.91 3.08
N PHE A 168 -4.45 12.02 3.70
CA PHE A 168 -4.01 11.22 4.84
C PHE A 168 -3.94 9.71 4.55
N SER A 169 -3.69 9.32 3.30
CA SER A 169 -3.70 7.92 2.88
C SER A 169 -2.55 7.52 1.97
N VAL A 170 -2.25 6.23 2.04
CA VAL A 170 -1.25 5.55 1.23
C VAL A 170 -1.84 4.26 0.68
N VAL A 171 -1.54 3.97 -0.57
CA VAL A 171 -1.78 2.67 -1.18
C VAL A 171 -0.54 1.80 -0.93
N ILE A 172 -0.75 0.62 -0.38
CA ILE A 172 0.33 -0.29 0.08
C ILE A 172 0.48 -1.55 -0.78
N GLY A 173 -0.57 -1.92 -1.52
CA GLY A 173 -0.59 -3.06 -2.43
C GLY A 173 -1.62 -2.84 -3.53
N GLN A 174 -1.33 -3.31 -4.74
CA GLN A 174 -2.22 -3.17 -5.89
C GLN A 174 -2.14 -4.38 -6.82
N ILE A 175 -3.20 -4.55 -7.59
CA ILE A 175 -3.15 -5.13 -8.92
C ILE A 175 -3.50 -3.99 -9.88
N HIS A 176 -2.69 -3.82 -10.92
CA HIS A 176 -2.94 -2.84 -11.97
C HIS A 176 -3.12 -3.60 -13.29
N GLY A 177 -4.20 -3.31 -14.00
CA GLY A 177 -4.46 -3.82 -15.35
C GLY A 177 -3.71 -3.01 -16.42
N SER A 178 -4.14 -3.09 -17.68
CA SER A 178 -3.56 -2.23 -18.73
C SER A 178 -3.85 -0.74 -18.49
N ASP A 179 -5.03 -0.42 -17.96
CA ASP A 179 -5.51 0.96 -17.81
C ASP A 179 -6.02 1.33 -16.41
N ASN A 180 -6.61 0.38 -15.69
CA ASN A 180 -7.36 0.61 -14.44
C ASN A 180 -6.91 -0.38 -13.35
N GLU A 181 -7.25 -0.11 -12.09
CA GLU A 181 -6.78 -0.95 -10.98
C GLU A 181 -7.88 -1.83 -10.38
N PRO A 182 -7.89 -3.15 -10.66
CA PRO A 182 -8.84 -4.09 -10.02
C PRO A 182 -8.66 -4.15 -8.51
N LEU A 183 -7.49 -3.78 -7.98
CA LEU A 183 -7.23 -3.73 -6.56
C LEU A 183 -6.33 -2.55 -6.18
N LYS A 184 -6.76 -1.77 -5.19
CA LYS A 184 -5.90 -0.88 -4.39
C LYS A 184 -6.16 -1.11 -2.91
N ILE A 185 -5.17 -1.58 -2.16
CA ILE A 185 -5.22 -1.70 -0.70
C ILE A 185 -4.74 -0.37 -0.11
N VAL A 186 -5.60 0.30 0.66
CA VAL A 186 -5.39 1.67 1.14
C VAL A 186 -5.44 1.70 2.66
N TYR A 187 -4.39 2.25 3.27
CA TYR A 187 -4.40 2.68 4.66
C TYR A 187 -4.64 4.20 4.73
N ARG A 188 -5.53 4.64 5.62
CA ARG A 188 -5.85 6.06 5.83
C ARG A 188 -6.03 6.36 7.30
N LYS A 189 -5.33 7.36 7.84
CA LYS A 189 -5.45 7.78 9.24
C LYS A 189 -5.63 9.29 9.31
N LEU A 190 -6.70 9.76 9.96
CA LEU A 190 -6.87 11.20 10.17
C LEU A 190 -5.86 11.71 11.22
N PRO A 191 -5.41 12.98 11.13
CA PRO A 191 -4.42 13.53 12.06
C PRO A 191 -4.83 13.44 13.53
N GLU A 192 -6.13 13.59 13.82
CA GLU A 192 -6.70 13.56 15.17
C GLU A 192 -6.98 12.15 15.71
N HIS A 193 -6.84 11.11 14.89
CA HIS A 193 -7.15 9.73 15.26
C HIS A 193 -5.93 9.02 15.84
N GLU A 194 -6.16 8.02 16.67
CA GLU A 194 -5.14 7.08 17.11
C GLU A 194 -5.04 5.92 16.10
N HIS A 195 -6.18 5.45 15.59
CA HIS A 195 -6.29 4.34 14.66
C HIS A 195 -6.54 4.82 13.22
N GLY A 196 -5.85 4.21 12.27
CA GLY A 196 -6.15 4.31 10.85
C GLY A 196 -7.15 3.26 10.38
N SER A 197 -7.76 3.51 9.23
CA SER A 197 -8.62 2.55 8.54
C SER A 197 -7.86 1.84 7.43
N LEU A 198 -8.01 0.52 7.38
CA LEU A 198 -7.58 -0.32 6.25
C LEU A 198 -8.78 -0.60 5.36
N THR A 199 -8.62 -0.38 4.07
CA THR A 199 -9.68 -0.51 3.07
C THR A 199 -9.10 -1.09 1.79
N TRP A 200 -9.95 -1.61 0.91
CA TRP A 200 -9.54 -1.91 -0.45
C TRP A 200 -10.55 -1.35 -1.46
N ASN A 201 -10.06 -1.02 -2.64
CA ASN A 201 -10.85 -0.45 -3.72
C ASN A 201 -10.80 -1.35 -4.96
N TYR A 202 -11.96 -1.57 -5.58
CA TYR A 202 -12.10 -2.08 -6.95
C TYR A 202 -12.42 -0.91 -7.88
N GLU A 203 -11.57 -0.62 -8.86
CA GLU A 203 -11.92 0.36 -9.89
C GLU A 203 -12.79 -0.31 -10.97
N LEU A 204 -13.94 0.28 -11.30
CA LEU A 204 -14.75 -0.21 -12.42
C LEU A 204 -13.96 -0.09 -13.73
N ASN A 205 -14.07 -1.08 -14.62
CA ASN A 205 -13.38 -1.13 -15.90
C ASN A 205 -14.33 -0.88 -17.09
N PRO A 206 -14.68 0.38 -17.39
CA PRO A 206 -15.55 0.67 -18.52
C PRO A 206 -14.87 0.49 -19.87
N PRO A 207 -15.66 0.27 -20.94
CA PRO A 207 -15.12 0.26 -22.29
C PRO A 207 -14.46 1.61 -22.62
N LYS A 208 -13.54 1.59 -23.60
CA LYS A 208 -12.62 2.69 -23.90
C LYS A 208 -13.35 4.02 -24.13
N GLU A 209 -14.47 3.99 -24.83
CA GLU A 209 -15.31 5.14 -25.16
C GLU A 209 -16.00 5.76 -23.92
N LEU A 210 -16.17 4.99 -22.84
CA LEU A 210 -16.78 5.45 -21.59
C LEU A 210 -15.77 5.76 -20.48
N LYS A 211 -14.45 5.61 -20.72
CA LYS A 211 -13.39 5.83 -19.72
C LYS A 211 -13.44 7.21 -19.04
N ASN A 212 -13.86 8.25 -19.78
CA ASN A 212 -13.98 9.62 -19.29
C ASN A 212 -15.44 10.09 -19.18
N ALA A 213 -16.40 9.21 -19.47
CA ALA A 213 -17.82 9.54 -19.42
C ALA A 213 -18.28 9.83 -17.99
N LYS A 214 -19.35 10.61 -17.90
CA LYS A 214 -20.01 11.00 -16.66
C LYS A 214 -21.50 10.69 -16.76
N ASP A 215 -22.13 10.41 -15.63
CA ASP A 215 -23.58 10.36 -15.54
C ASP A 215 -24.21 11.76 -15.63
N GLU A 216 -25.54 11.80 -15.64
CA GLU A 216 -26.34 13.04 -15.67
C GLU A 216 -26.02 14.01 -14.52
N ASN A 217 -25.49 13.50 -13.41
CA ASN A 217 -25.10 14.28 -12.24
C ASN A 217 -23.61 14.71 -12.30
N GLY A 218 -22.94 14.46 -13.42
CA GLY A 218 -21.55 14.83 -13.65
C GLY A 218 -20.52 13.94 -12.92
N LYS A 219 -20.95 12.81 -12.34
CA LYS A 219 -20.07 11.85 -11.68
C LYS A 219 -19.47 10.91 -12.71
N LYS A 220 -18.15 10.68 -12.63
CA LYS A 220 -17.47 9.76 -13.54
C LYS A 220 -18.06 8.36 -13.44
N LEU A 221 -18.26 7.73 -14.61
CA LEU A 221 -18.69 6.33 -14.69
C LEU A 221 -17.58 5.39 -14.20
N ARG A 222 -16.33 5.66 -14.60
CA ARG A 222 -15.13 5.04 -13.99
C ARG A 222 -14.91 5.60 -12.58
N LYS A 223 -14.95 4.72 -11.58
CA LYS A 223 -14.78 5.08 -10.16
C LYS A 223 -14.34 3.88 -9.35
N ASP A 224 -13.67 4.16 -8.24
CA ASP A 224 -13.42 3.18 -7.18
C ASP A 224 -14.70 2.87 -6.40
N ILE A 225 -15.03 1.59 -6.28
CA ILE A 225 -15.90 1.01 -5.27
C ILE A 225 -15.03 0.64 -4.07
N ARG A 226 -15.43 1.04 -2.86
CA ARG A 226 -14.58 0.98 -1.65
C ARG A 226 -15.17 0.03 -0.64
N HIS A 227 -14.30 -0.75 -0.01
CA HIS A 227 -14.65 -1.77 0.96
C HIS A 227 -13.89 -1.54 2.27
N ASP A 228 -14.62 -1.48 3.37
CA ASP A 228 -14.03 -1.37 4.70
C ASP A 228 -13.47 -2.73 5.12
N VAL A 229 -12.19 -2.76 5.51
CA VAL A 229 -11.58 -3.92 6.19
C VAL A 229 -11.59 -3.66 7.69
N PHE A 230 -10.78 -2.74 8.18
CA PHE A 230 -10.77 -2.31 9.58
C PHE A 230 -10.99 -0.79 9.62
N GLY A 231 -11.92 -0.31 10.44
CA GLY A 231 -12.35 1.09 10.40
C GLY A 231 -13.27 1.43 9.23
N LYS A 232 -13.18 2.66 8.70
CA LYS A 232 -14.11 3.23 7.69
C LYS A 232 -13.40 4.08 6.63
N TYR A 233 -13.71 3.87 5.35
CA TYR A 233 -13.08 4.60 4.24
C TYR A 233 -13.43 6.11 4.19
N ASN A 234 -14.62 6.48 4.66
CA ASN A 234 -15.22 7.80 4.43
C ASN A 234 -15.13 8.76 5.62
N LEU A 235 -14.26 8.49 6.61
CA LEU A 235 -14.08 9.36 7.77
C LEU A 235 -13.70 10.79 7.35
N LYS A 236 -14.25 11.76 8.07
CA LYS A 236 -14.07 13.21 7.88
C LYS A 236 -13.66 13.85 9.21
N LYS A 237 -13.28 15.13 9.15
CA LYS A 237 -12.96 15.92 10.34
C LYS A 237 -14.05 15.80 11.40
N GLY A 238 -13.68 15.42 12.62
CA GLY A 238 -14.61 15.25 13.74
C GLY A 238 -15.39 13.92 13.74
N SER A 239 -15.07 12.98 12.84
CA SER A 239 -15.55 11.60 12.99
C SER A 239 -14.89 10.96 14.23
N ALA A 240 -15.58 10.02 14.86
CA ALA A 240 -14.98 9.23 15.94
C ALA A 240 -13.76 8.44 15.43
N ASP A 241 -12.80 8.20 16.33
CA ASP A 241 -11.66 7.32 16.09
C ASP A 241 -12.16 5.89 15.77
N PRO A 242 -11.68 5.25 14.69
CA PRO A 242 -12.10 3.90 14.32
C PRO A 242 -11.37 2.89 15.20
N VAL A 243 -11.88 2.61 16.39
CA VAL A 243 -11.21 1.75 17.40
C VAL A 243 -10.94 0.30 16.94
N ASP A 244 -11.63 -0.18 15.90
CA ASP A 244 -11.35 -1.48 15.26
C ASP A 244 -10.21 -1.40 14.22
N GLY A 245 -9.77 -0.19 13.88
CA GLY A 245 -8.70 0.15 12.93
C GLY A 245 -7.30 -0.23 13.39
N ILE A 246 -6.28 0.19 12.65
CA ILE A 246 -4.86 -0.21 12.82
C ILE A 246 -4.05 1.05 13.14
N LYS A 247 -3.21 1.04 14.18
CA LYS A 247 -2.35 2.18 14.54
C LYS A 247 -1.17 2.32 13.57
N LEU A 248 -0.55 3.50 13.53
CA LEU A 248 0.76 3.63 12.88
C LEU A 248 1.78 2.74 13.60
N GLY A 249 2.63 2.05 12.85
CA GLY A 249 3.60 1.08 13.38
C GLY A 249 3.01 -0.27 13.80
N GLU A 250 1.68 -0.43 13.84
CA GLU A 250 1.06 -1.73 14.14
C GLU A 250 1.20 -2.67 12.92
N VAL A 251 1.65 -3.90 13.19
CA VAL A 251 1.90 -4.92 12.18
C VAL A 251 0.60 -5.61 11.76
N PHE A 252 0.37 -5.70 10.46
CA PHE A 252 -0.73 -6.44 9.86
C PHE A 252 -0.27 -7.10 8.56
N SER A 253 -1.07 -8.01 8.02
CA SER A 253 -0.79 -8.64 6.75
C SER A 253 -1.97 -8.56 5.79
N TYR A 254 -1.63 -8.65 4.50
CA TYR A 254 -2.59 -8.95 3.44
C TYR A 254 -2.08 -10.09 2.57
N ASP A 255 -3.01 -10.85 2.02
CA ASP A 255 -2.78 -11.86 0.99
C ASP A 255 -3.74 -11.59 -0.17
N VAL A 256 -3.19 -11.55 -1.39
CA VAL A 256 -3.94 -11.36 -2.63
C VAL A 256 -3.64 -12.57 -3.51
N ASP A 257 -4.61 -13.46 -3.63
CA ASP A 257 -4.48 -14.74 -4.34
C ASP A 257 -5.48 -14.80 -5.50
N ILE A 258 -4.96 -14.86 -6.72
CA ILE A 258 -5.76 -14.96 -7.94
C ILE A 258 -5.80 -16.42 -8.39
N LYS A 259 -6.97 -17.05 -8.26
CA LYS A 259 -7.24 -18.42 -8.70
C LYS A 259 -8.37 -18.41 -9.71
N ASP A 260 -8.12 -19.03 -10.87
CA ASP A 260 -9.01 -18.98 -12.02
C ASP A 260 -9.37 -17.53 -12.40
N THR A 261 -10.61 -17.10 -12.15
CA THR A 261 -11.07 -15.72 -12.35
C THR A 261 -11.28 -14.96 -11.05
N ILE A 262 -11.10 -15.62 -9.90
CA ILE A 262 -11.44 -15.08 -8.60
C ILE A 262 -10.21 -14.47 -7.94
N MET A 263 -10.35 -13.22 -7.51
CA MET A 263 -9.44 -12.56 -6.59
C MET A 263 -9.89 -12.82 -5.16
N HIS A 264 -9.12 -13.63 -4.42
CA HIS A 264 -9.28 -13.84 -3.00
C HIS A 264 -8.39 -12.85 -2.24
N LEU A 265 -9.01 -12.08 -1.34
CA LEU A 265 -8.30 -11.16 -0.45
C LEU A 265 -8.43 -11.66 0.98
N THR A 266 -7.31 -11.74 1.68
CA THR A 266 -7.28 -12.01 3.12
C THR A 266 -6.51 -10.89 3.82
N PHE A 267 -7.09 -10.30 4.86
CA PHE A 267 -6.44 -9.30 5.69
C PHE A 267 -6.38 -9.79 7.13
N THR A 268 -5.21 -9.70 7.76
CA THR A 268 -5.01 -10.15 9.14
C THR A 268 -4.44 -9.03 9.99
N LYS A 269 -5.17 -8.63 11.03
CA LYS A 269 -4.68 -7.74 12.08
C LYS A 269 -4.05 -8.56 13.20
N ASN A 270 -2.92 -8.12 13.74
CA ASN A 270 -2.14 -8.84 14.76
C ASN A 270 -1.76 -10.28 14.34
N PRO A 271 -1.15 -10.49 13.16
CA PRO A 271 -0.90 -11.82 12.59
C PRO A 271 -0.03 -12.73 13.48
N ASN A 272 0.76 -12.13 14.37
CA ASN A 272 1.68 -12.84 15.26
C ASN A 272 1.17 -12.99 16.71
N SER A 273 -0.10 -12.66 16.96
CA SER A 273 -0.73 -12.81 18.27
C SER A 273 -1.46 -14.14 18.40
N ASP A 274 -1.79 -14.54 19.63
CA ASP A 274 -2.65 -15.71 19.90
C ASP A 274 -4.10 -15.50 19.45
N SER A 275 -4.48 -14.31 18.99
CA SER A 275 -5.85 -13.96 18.59
C SER A 275 -5.86 -13.01 17.38
N PRO A 276 -5.40 -13.49 16.21
CA PRO A 276 -5.43 -12.69 14.98
C PRO A 276 -6.88 -12.44 14.54
N VAL A 277 -7.15 -11.24 14.01
CA VAL A 277 -8.45 -10.91 13.42
C VAL A 277 -8.34 -10.97 11.90
N VAL A 278 -9.08 -11.89 11.28
CA VAL A 278 -9.04 -12.16 9.85
C VAL A 278 -10.31 -11.67 9.16
N LYS A 279 -10.18 -10.99 8.02
CA LYS A 279 -11.29 -10.63 7.13
C LYS A 279 -10.97 -11.06 5.70
N THR A 280 -11.94 -11.69 5.04
CA THR A 280 -11.80 -12.20 3.68
C THR A 280 -12.81 -11.57 2.73
N TYR A 281 -12.43 -11.48 1.46
CA TYR A 281 -13.27 -10.98 0.36
C TYR A 281 -12.97 -11.78 -0.91
N GLU A 282 -13.95 -11.87 -1.79
CA GLU A 282 -13.81 -12.52 -3.09
C GLU A 282 -14.45 -11.65 -4.18
N VAL A 283 -13.77 -11.54 -5.32
CA VAL A 283 -14.26 -10.83 -6.50
C VAL A 283 -13.98 -11.68 -7.73
N ASP A 284 -15.02 -12.04 -8.48
CA ASP A 284 -14.83 -12.58 -9.83
C ASP A 284 -14.42 -11.44 -10.77
N LEU A 285 -13.13 -11.41 -11.13
CA LEU A 285 -12.56 -10.39 -12.00
C LEU A 285 -13.10 -10.51 -13.43
N ALA A 286 -13.62 -11.66 -13.86
CA ALA A 286 -14.13 -11.84 -15.21
C ALA A 286 -15.60 -11.41 -15.38
N ALA A 287 -16.39 -11.44 -14.31
CA ALA A 287 -17.84 -11.26 -14.38
C ALA A 287 -18.26 -9.85 -14.86
N GLY A 288 -17.48 -8.83 -14.51
CA GLY A 288 -17.88 -7.44 -14.68
C GLY A 288 -19.15 -7.11 -13.90
N LYS A 289 -19.80 -6.01 -14.29
CA LYS A 289 -21.00 -5.46 -13.65
C LYS A 289 -20.90 -5.38 -12.12
N TYR A 290 -19.71 -5.10 -11.59
CA TYR A 290 -19.45 -5.18 -10.16
C TYR A 290 -20.45 -4.32 -9.37
N GLN A 291 -21.14 -4.96 -8.42
CA GLN A 291 -22.24 -4.37 -7.64
C GLN A 291 -23.33 -3.70 -8.48
N GLY A 292 -23.66 -4.26 -9.65
CA GLY A 292 -24.73 -3.78 -10.54
C GLY A 292 -24.32 -2.60 -11.44
N HIS A 293 -23.02 -2.29 -11.53
CA HIS A 293 -22.56 -1.23 -12.42
C HIS A 293 -22.38 -1.72 -13.86
N ASP A 294 -23.42 -1.57 -14.70
CA ASP A 294 -23.45 -2.06 -16.09
C ASP A 294 -22.27 -1.63 -16.98
N VAL A 295 -21.62 -0.50 -16.66
CA VAL A 295 -20.46 -0.03 -17.41
C VAL A 295 -19.23 -0.89 -17.18
N ASP A 296 -19.15 -1.62 -16.07
CA ASP A 296 -17.99 -2.42 -15.72
C ASP A 296 -17.94 -3.71 -16.56
N LEU A 297 -16.88 -3.86 -17.37
CA LEU A 297 -16.66 -5.05 -18.17
C LEU A 297 -15.87 -6.13 -17.42
N GLY A 298 -15.43 -5.85 -16.19
CA GLY A 298 -14.45 -6.67 -15.50
C GLY A 298 -13.09 -6.63 -16.17
N TYR A 299 -12.21 -7.50 -15.71
CA TYR A 299 -10.80 -7.63 -16.09
C TYR A 299 -10.50 -8.98 -16.76
N GLY A 300 -11.53 -9.73 -17.15
CA GLY A 300 -11.41 -11.08 -17.71
C GLY A 300 -10.57 -11.19 -18.99
N GLN A 301 -10.38 -10.10 -19.72
CA GLN A 301 -9.56 -9.99 -20.93
C GLN A 301 -8.43 -8.95 -20.78
N ASP A 302 -8.11 -8.54 -19.55
CA ASP A 302 -7.05 -7.58 -19.27
C ASP A 302 -5.77 -8.31 -18.80
N TRP A 303 -4.61 -7.72 -19.07
CA TRP A 303 -3.35 -8.17 -18.50
C TRP A 303 -3.00 -7.31 -17.30
N MET A 304 -2.40 -7.94 -16.31
CA MET A 304 -2.25 -7.37 -14.98
C MET A 304 -0.88 -7.64 -14.40
N TYR A 305 -0.52 -6.85 -13.41
CA TYR A 305 0.70 -7.03 -12.62
C TYR A 305 0.49 -6.52 -11.19
N PHE A 306 1.22 -7.14 -10.26
CA PHE A 306 1.22 -6.73 -8.86
C PHE A 306 2.10 -5.52 -8.60
N LYS A 307 1.77 -4.78 -7.54
CA LYS A 307 2.57 -3.66 -7.03
C LYS A 307 2.50 -3.64 -5.50
N ALA A 308 3.59 -3.24 -4.85
CA ALA A 308 3.68 -3.12 -3.39
C ALA A 308 4.64 -1.99 -3.01
N GLY A 309 4.39 -1.32 -1.88
CA GLY A 309 5.27 -0.27 -1.35
C GLY A 309 4.48 0.90 -0.78
N ALA A 310 4.92 2.13 -1.08
CA ALA A 310 4.28 3.35 -0.59
C ALA A 310 3.86 4.26 -1.77
N TYR A 311 2.61 4.12 -2.21
CA TYR A 311 2.01 5.00 -3.21
C TYR A 311 1.16 6.09 -2.54
N ASN A 312 1.76 7.26 -2.35
CA ASN A 312 1.18 8.37 -1.57
C ASN A 312 0.00 9.01 -2.30
N GLN A 313 -1.20 8.92 -1.71
CA GLN A 313 -2.40 9.51 -2.30
C GLN A 313 -2.55 11.01 -2.01
N CYS A 314 -1.74 11.54 -1.09
CA CYS A 314 -1.83 12.88 -0.54
C CYS A 314 -1.03 13.92 -1.35
N ASN A 315 -1.43 14.13 -2.60
CA ASN A 315 -0.83 15.17 -3.46
C ASN A 315 -1.32 16.59 -3.14
N THR A 316 -0.54 17.59 -3.55
CA THR A 316 -0.78 19.02 -3.32
C THR A 316 -1.76 19.69 -4.31
N LYS A 317 -2.32 18.95 -5.27
CA LYS A 317 -3.25 19.54 -6.24
C LYS A 317 -4.56 19.94 -5.54
N LYS A 318 -4.94 21.22 -5.65
CA LYS A 318 -6.17 21.78 -5.04
C LYS A 318 -7.46 21.07 -5.43
N SER A 319 -7.54 20.53 -6.65
CA SER A 319 -8.71 19.77 -7.14
C SER A 319 -8.77 18.32 -6.61
N SER A 320 -7.69 17.86 -5.99
CA SER A 320 -7.45 16.50 -5.50
C SER A 320 -7.45 16.50 -3.97
N SER A 321 -6.51 15.79 -3.35
CA SER A 321 -6.30 15.68 -1.89
C SER A 321 -5.94 17.02 -1.24
N ALA A 322 -5.37 17.96 -1.99
CA ALA A 322 -5.00 19.30 -1.53
C ALA A 322 -4.17 19.27 -0.22
N CYS A 323 -3.21 18.34 -0.17
CA CYS A 323 -2.25 18.27 0.93
C CYS A 323 -1.23 19.40 0.81
N GLU A 324 -0.49 19.63 1.88
CA GLU A 324 0.58 20.60 1.90
C GLU A 324 1.92 19.90 1.65
N TRP A 325 2.94 20.71 1.37
CA TRP A 325 4.33 20.27 1.37
C TRP A 325 5.14 21.25 2.21
N ARG A 326 5.11 21.02 3.52
CA ARG A 326 5.87 21.78 4.53
C ARG A 326 7.22 21.14 4.87
N GLY A 327 7.49 19.96 4.28
CA GLY A 327 8.68 19.16 4.53
C GLY A 327 8.37 17.87 5.31
N MET A 328 9.36 16.98 5.37
CA MET A 328 9.25 15.69 6.05
C MET A 328 9.00 15.85 7.55
N ASP A 329 9.68 16.81 8.21
CA ASP A 329 9.54 17.08 9.65
C ASP A 329 8.13 17.52 10.06
N ALA A 330 7.37 18.11 9.13
CA ALA A 330 5.97 18.48 9.33
C ALA A 330 5.00 17.28 9.16
N GLY A 331 5.52 16.11 8.79
CA GLY A 331 4.75 14.88 8.56
C GLY A 331 4.08 14.80 7.20
N ASP A 332 4.50 15.57 6.19
CA ASP A 332 3.87 15.62 4.85
C ASP A 332 4.41 14.53 3.89
N TYR A 333 4.41 13.28 4.34
CA TYR A 333 4.89 12.11 3.59
C TYR A 333 4.17 10.84 4.04
N THR A 334 4.48 9.73 3.39
CA THR A 334 4.11 8.40 3.89
C THR A 334 5.33 7.49 3.98
N LYS A 335 5.31 6.58 4.94
CA LYS A 335 6.31 5.53 5.18
C LYS A 335 5.60 4.22 5.48
N ALA A 336 6.03 3.15 4.84
CA ALA A 336 5.60 1.78 5.12
C ALA A 336 6.81 0.86 5.21
N SER A 337 6.81 -0.04 6.18
CA SER A 337 7.90 -0.99 6.45
C SER A 337 7.40 -2.41 6.23
N PHE A 338 7.97 -3.12 5.27
CA PHE A 338 7.59 -4.49 4.93
C PHE A 338 8.54 -5.46 5.62
N TYR A 339 7.97 -6.37 6.41
CA TYR A 339 8.68 -7.46 7.08
C TYR A 339 8.63 -8.76 6.27
N GLN A 340 7.62 -8.88 5.41
CA GLN A 340 7.49 -9.96 4.45
C GLN A 340 6.89 -9.41 3.16
N LEU A 341 7.44 -9.84 2.02
CA LEU A 341 6.83 -9.66 0.70
C LEU A 341 7.19 -10.87 -0.16
N VAL A 342 6.18 -11.62 -0.58
CA VAL A 342 6.35 -12.83 -1.41
C VAL A 342 5.46 -12.70 -2.64
N LEU A 343 6.03 -13.03 -3.80
CA LEU A 343 5.31 -13.08 -5.08
C LEU A 343 5.45 -14.48 -5.71
N ASN A 344 4.35 -15.20 -5.78
CA ASN A 344 4.26 -16.52 -6.40
C ASN A 344 3.55 -16.39 -7.75
N GLN A 345 4.33 -16.41 -8.82
CA GLN A 345 3.92 -16.37 -10.24
C GLN A 345 4.91 -17.13 -11.10
#